data_AF-A0A352S1X2-F1
#
_entry.id   AF-A0A352S1X2-F1
#
_cell.length_a   1.000
_cell.length_b   1.000
_cell.length_c   1.000
_cell.angle_alpha   90.00
_cell.angle_beta   90.00
_cell.angle_gamma   90.00
#
_symmetry.space_group_name_H-M   'P 1'
#
loop_
_entity.id
_entity.type
_entity.pdbx_description
1 polymer ?
#
loop_
_entity_poly.entity_id
_entity_poly.type
_entity_poly.pdbx_seq_one_letter_code
_entity_poly.pdbx_strand_id
1 'polypeptide(L)'
;WHLGEKRHLHKFTLWERSTRIPFIVVAPGVTHPGTRSGKPVGTIDIFPTLNELCGLPSVDGLDGASLMPILRNPALDWKRPALITHG
;
A
#
# COMPACT_ATOMS: atom_id res chain seq x y z
N TRP A 1 0.41 -11.39 -11.53
CA TRP A 1 0.25 -12.77 -12.07
C TRP A 1 0.88 -12.77 -13.43
N HIS A 2 1.70 -13.77 -13.73
CA HIS A 2 2.31 -13.95 -15.04
C HIS A 2 1.45 -14.89 -15.88
N LEU A 3 1.27 -14.52 -17.13
CA LEU A 3 0.52 -15.25 -18.15
C LEU A 3 1.46 -15.78 -19.25
N GLY A 4 2.72 -16.06 -18.90
CA GLY A 4 3.74 -16.60 -19.82
C GLY A 4 4.93 -15.66 -20.02
N GLU A 5 4.88 -14.44 -19.49
CA GLU A 5 5.98 -13.51 -19.64
C GLU A 5 7.20 -13.95 -18.85
N LYS A 6 8.39 -13.69 -19.41
CA LYS A 6 9.67 -14.20 -18.88
C LYS A 6 9.65 -15.71 -18.65
N ARG A 7 8.86 -16.46 -19.45
CA ARG A 7 8.67 -17.91 -19.35
C ARG A 7 8.15 -18.36 -17.96
N HIS A 8 7.38 -17.50 -17.29
CA HIS A 8 6.82 -17.78 -15.97
C HIS A 8 5.29 -17.74 -16.02
N LEU A 9 4.66 -18.65 -15.26
CA LEU A 9 3.23 -18.66 -14.98
C LEU A 9 2.99 -18.44 -13.48
N HIS A 10 1.83 -17.93 -13.09
CA HIS A 10 1.44 -17.70 -11.68
C HIS A 10 2.08 -16.45 -11.04
N LYS A 11 2.05 -16.35 -9.71
CA LYS A 11 2.42 -15.14 -8.95
C LYS A 11 3.69 -15.27 -8.10
N PHE A 12 4.34 -16.43 -8.09
CA PHE A 12 5.45 -16.71 -7.17
C PHE A 12 6.79 -16.15 -7.68
N THR A 13 6.90 -14.82 -7.70
CA THR A 13 8.12 -14.07 -8.09
C THR A 13 8.09 -12.68 -7.44
N LEU A 14 9.23 -12.02 -7.34
CA LEU A 14 9.33 -10.62 -6.88
C LEU A 14 9.19 -9.54 -7.98
N TRP A 15 8.87 -9.92 -9.22
CA TRP A 15 8.74 -8.93 -10.30
C TRP A 15 7.51 -8.04 -10.10
N GLU A 16 7.64 -6.76 -10.48
CA GLU A 16 6.59 -5.73 -10.38
C GLU A 16 5.23 -6.23 -10.89
N ARG A 17 5.20 -6.97 -12.01
CA ARG A 17 3.97 -7.54 -12.58
C ARG A 17 3.21 -8.48 -11.62
N SER A 18 3.90 -9.12 -10.70
CA SER A 18 3.27 -9.96 -9.68
C SER A 18 2.96 -9.21 -8.40
N THR A 19 3.80 -8.25 -8.04
CA THR A 19 3.82 -7.62 -6.73
C THR A 19 3.09 -6.27 -6.67
N ARG A 20 3.01 -5.54 -7.78
CA ARG A 20 2.30 -4.27 -7.87
C ARG A 20 0.83 -4.50 -8.19
N ILE A 21 -0.04 -4.11 -7.26
CA ILE A 21 -1.49 -4.25 -7.37
C ILE A 21 -2.20 -2.90 -7.55
N PRO A 22 -3.42 -2.88 -8.09
CA PRO A 22 -4.30 -1.72 -7.95
C PRO A 22 -4.60 -1.46 -6.47
N PHE A 23 -4.46 -0.21 -6.05
CA PHE A 23 -4.79 0.21 -4.68
C PHE A 23 -5.50 1.56 -4.74
N ILE A 24 -6.77 1.59 -4.32
CA ILE A 24 -7.65 2.75 -4.37
C ILE A 24 -8.32 2.86 -3.01
N VAL A 25 -8.29 4.06 -2.42
CA VAL A 25 -8.89 4.35 -1.13
C VAL A 25 -9.84 5.53 -1.29
N VAL A 26 -11.04 5.39 -0.74
CA VAL A 26 -12.01 6.49 -0.59
C VAL A 26 -12.35 6.59 0.89
N ALA A 27 -11.85 7.63 1.52
CA ALA A 27 -12.11 7.95 2.92
C ALA A 27 -12.75 9.35 3.00
N PRO A 28 -14.06 9.44 3.31
CA PRO A 28 -14.75 10.72 3.41
C PRO A 28 -14.06 11.67 4.40
N GLY A 29 -13.89 12.94 4.00
CA GLY A 29 -13.20 13.95 4.82
C GLY A 29 -11.67 13.81 4.88
N VAL A 30 -11.10 12.78 4.25
CA VAL A 30 -9.64 12.54 4.22
C VAL A 30 -9.10 12.58 2.79
N THR A 31 -9.68 11.78 1.89
CA THR A 31 -9.23 11.68 0.49
C THR A 31 -9.97 12.66 -0.41
N HIS A 32 -9.29 13.17 -1.44
CA HIS A 32 -9.90 14.01 -2.48
C HIS A 32 -10.04 13.26 -3.82
N PRO A 33 -11.18 13.40 -4.53
CA PRO A 33 -11.38 12.78 -5.84
C PRO A 33 -10.30 13.16 -6.86
N GLY A 34 -9.92 12.21 -7.71
CA GLY A 34 -8.95 12.43 -8.80
C GLY A 34 -7.49 12.53 -8.35
N THR A 35 -7.20 12.45 -7.06
CA THR A 35 -5.83 12.47 -6.55
C THR A 35 -5.12 11.13 -6.75
N ARG A 36 -3.79 11.19 -6.90
CA ARG A 36 -2.93 10.02 -7.08
C ARG A 36 -1.63 10.25 -6.32
N SER A 37 -1.13 9.22 -5.64
CA SER A 37 0.22 9.21 -5.08
C SER A 37 1.09 8.19 -5.82
N GLY A 38 2.34 8.57 -6.08
CA GLY A 38 3.35 7.68 -6.67
C GLY A 38 4.25 7.01 -5.62
N LYS A 39 3.95 7.17 -4.33
CA LYS A 39 4.78 6.66 -3.24
C LYS A 39 4.56 5.14 -3.05
N PRO A 40 5.63 4.36 -2.81
CA PRO A 40 5.48 2.93 -2.56
C PRO A 40 4.81 2.70 -1.20
N VAL A 41 3.80 1.82 -1.19
CA VAL A 41 3.07 1.38 0.00
C VAL A 41 2.88 -0.13 -0.04
N GLY A 42 2.69 -0.76 1.11
CA GLY A 42 2.47 -2.19 1.25
C GLY A 42 1.05 -2.53 1.68
N THR A 43 0.61 -3.76 1.44
CA THR A 43 -0.69 -4.24 1.95
C THR A 43 -0.73 -4.33 3.47
N ILE A 44 0.43 -4.44 4.13
CA ILE A 44 0.57 -4.42 5.59
C ILE A 44 0.17 -3.07 6.20
N ASP A 45 0.20 -1.99 5.41
CA ASP A 45 -0.16 -0.64 5.85
C ASP A 45 -1.69 -0.46 5.97
N ILE A 46 -2.49 -1.38 5.38
CA ILE A 46 -3.95 -1.29 5.39
C ILE A 46 -4.51 -1.34 6.80
N PHE A 47 -4.06 -2.30 7.61
CA PHE A 47 -4.57 -2.49 8.98
C PHE A 47 -4.37 -1.26 9.88
N PRO A 48 -3.15 -0.71 10.06
CA PRO A 48 -2.98 0.50 10.86
C PRO A 48 -3.71 1.72 10.28
N THR A 49 -3.85 1.81 8.95
CA THR A 49 -4.63 2.90 8.31
C THR A 49 -6.11 2.83 8.66
N LEU A 50 -6.71 1.63 8.65
CA LEU A 50 -8.11 1.42 9.01
C LEU A 50 -8.36 1.71 10.49
N ASN A 51 -7.46 1.31 11.38
CA ASN A 51 -7.57 1.66 12.81
C ASN A 51 -7.61 3.18 13.00
N GLU A 52 -6.71 3.92 12.35
CA GLU A 52 -6.68 5.38 12.46
C GLU A 52 -7.93 6.03 11.85
N LEU A 53 -8.41 5.55 10.69
CA LEU A 53 -9.63 6.04 10.05
C LEU A 53 -10.88 5.82 10.91
N CYS A 54 -10.93 4.71 11.64
CA CYS A 54 -12.04 4.36 12.53
C CYS A 54 -11.93 4.99 13.94
N GLY A 55 -10.85 5.74 14.23
CA GLY A 55 -10.61 6.29 15.56
C GLY A 55 -10.35 5.21 16.63
N LEU A 56 -9.86 4.04 16.22
CA LEU A 56 -9.51 2.94 17.14
C LEU A 56 -8.10 3.16 17.72
N PRO A 57 -7.79 2.54 18.88
CA PRO A 57 -6.45 2.61 19.47
C PRO A 57 -5.38 2.11 18.51
N SER A 58 -4.19 2.72 18.58
CA SER A 58 -3.00 2.23 17.87
C SER A 58 -2.61 0.85 18.39
N VAL A 59 -2.15 -0.01 17.47
CA VAL A 59 -1.62 -1.33 17.82
C VAL A 59 -0.12 -1.29 17.65
N ASP A 60 0.60 -1.62 18.71
CA ASP A 60 2.06 -1.68 18.70
C ASP A 60 2.57 -2.95 18.03
N GLY A 61 3.84 -2.92 17.59
CA GLY A 61 4.51 -4.09 17.01
C GLY A 61 4.09 -4.43 15.57
N LEU A 62 3.37 -3.55 14.88
CA LEU A 62 3.06 -3.71 13.47
C LEU A 62 4.27 -3.31 12.60
N ASP A 63 4.57 -4.11 11.57
CA ASP A 63 5.56 -3.76 10.55
C ASP A 63 5.07 -2.63 9.63
N GLY A 64 3.75 -2.57 9.42
CA GLY A 64 3.07 -1.57 8.59
C GLY A 64 2.92 -0.22 9.29
N ALA A 65 2.74 0.83 8.50
CA ALA A 65 2.49 2.18 8.99
C ALA A 65 1.18 2.73 8.41
N SER A 66 0.47 3.56 9.18
CA SER A 66 -0.74 4.20 8.65
C SER A 66 -0.41 5.10 7.46
N LEU A 67 -1.23 4.99 6.41
CA LEU A 67 -1.17 5.79 5.20
C LEU A 67 -1.92 7.12 5.33
N MET A 68 -2.51 7.44 6.48
CA MET A 68 -3.22 8.70 6.71
C MET A 68 -2.44 9.94 6.23
N PRO A 69 -1.11 10.07 6.46
CA PRO A 69 -0.35 11.20 5.95
C PRO A 69 -0.35 11.30 4.41
N ILE A 70 -0.26 10.17 3.71
CA ILE A 70 -0.31 10.12 2.24
C ILE A 70 -1.73 10.39 1.73
N LEU A 71 -2.76 9.86 2.42
CA LEU A 71 -4.16 10.08 2.04
C LEU A 71 -4.56 11.55 2.13
N ARG A 72 -4.04 12.28 3.13
CA ARG A 72 -4.24 13.74 3.29
C ARG A 72 -3.37 14.57 2.36
N ASN A 73 -2.13 14.15 2.13
CA ASN A 73 -1.19 14.82 1.22
C ASN A 73 -0.53 13.82 0.27
N PRO A 74 -1.11 13.60 -0.94
CA PRO A 74 -0.58 12.64 -1.91
C PRO A 74 0.85 12.95 -2.39
N ALA A 75 1.31 14.19 -2.24
CA ALA A 75 2.64 14.66 -2.61
C ALA A 75 3.67 14.56 -1.46
N LEU A 76 3.26 14.15 -0.26
CA LEU A 76 4.12 13.99 0.91
C LEU A 76 5.34 13.12 0.57
N ASP A 77 6.52 13.55 1.03
CA ASP A 77 7.71 12.72 0.89
C ASP A 77 7.70 11.52 1.85
N TRP A 78 7.23 10.38 1.34
CA TRP A 78 7.21 9.11 2.05
C TRP A 78 8.51 8.34 1.85
N LYS A 79 9.32 8.25 2.93
CA LYS A 79 10.65 7.63 2.89
C LYS A 79 10.65 6.12 3.14
N ARG A 80 9.52 5.53 3.57
CA ARG A 80 9.42 4.09 3.82
C ARG A 80 9.32 3.33 2.48
N PRO A 81 10.14 2.29 2.26
CA PRO A 81 10.01 1.43 1.09
C PRO A 81 8.83 0.46 1.27
N ALA A 82 8.33 -0.07 0.15
CA ALA A 82 7.51 -1.27 0.17
C ALA A 82 8.43 -2.50 0.17
N LEU A 83 8.30 -3.36 1.19
CA LEU A 83 9.09 -4.59 1.33
C LEU A 83 8.25 -5.81 0.92
N ILE A 84 8.82 -6.66 0.06
CA ILE A 84 8.20 -7.90 -0.39
C ILE A 84 9.27 -8.98 -0.39
N THR A 85 8.97 -10.12 0.23
CA THR A 85 9.89 -11.24 0.38
C THR A 85 9.48 -12.42 -0.47
N HIS A 86 10.45 -13.28 -0.79
CA HIS A 86 10.25 -14.53 -1.51
C HIS A 86 11.13 -15.58 -0.84
N GLY A 87 10.53 -16.72 -0.50
CA GLY A 87 11.21 -17.86 0.13
C GLY A 87 11.92 -18.76 -0.86
#